data_AF-A0A7C8A5P8-F1
#
_entry.id   AF-A0A7C8A5P8-F1
#
_cell.length_a   1.000
_cell.length_b   1.000
_cell.length_c   1.000
_cell.angle_alpha   90.00
_cell.angle_beta   90.00
_cell.angle_gamma   90.00
#
_symmetry.space_group_name_H-M   'P 1'
#
loop_
_entity.id
_entity.type
_entity.pdbx_description
1 polymer ?
#
loop_
_entity_poly.entity_id
_entity_poly.type
_entity_poly.pdbx_seq_one_letter_code
_entity_poly.pdbx_strand_id
1 'polypeptide(L)' 'MSSEQFIQLMKQLEEKGIDWKTIEEKTKAPKQILDLYTNSGPVPVTITNNLQKLLEDPPE' A
#
# COMPACT_ATOMS: atom_id res chain seq x y z
N MET A 1 10.98 4.38 1.86
CA MET A 1 10.17 4.74 3.04
C MET A 1 10.38 3.70 4.12
N SER A 2 10.22 4.07 5.39
CA SER A 2 10.18 3.10 6.49
C SER A 2 8.89 2.29 6.46
N SER A 3 8.94 1.05 6.92
CA SER A 3 7.79 0.13 7.00
C SER A 3 6.61 0.73 7.80
N GLU A 4 6.88 1.57 8.79
CA GLU A 4 5.86 2.29 9.58
C GLU A 4 4.99 3.23 8.74
N GLN A 5 5.59 3.99 7.82
CA GLN A 5 4.86 4.89 6.93
C GLN A 5 3.96 4.12 5.97
N PHE A 6 4.43 2.95 5.54
CA PHE A 6 3.67 2.05 4.69
C PHE A 6 2.46 1.42 5.42
N ILE A 7 2.64 1.03 6.69
CA ILE A 7 1.54 0.58 7.56
C ILE A 7 0.47 1.67 7.70
N GLN A 8 0.89 2.92 7.91
CA GLN A 8 -0.05 4.04 7.98
C GLN A 8 -0.82 4.23 6.66
N LEU A 9 -0.13 4.20 5.52
CA LEU A 9 -0.77 4.28 4.21
C LEU A 9 -1.81 3.18 4.01
N MET A 10 -1.49 1.94 4.36
CA MET A 10 -2.42 0.82 4.26
C MET A 10 -3.65 0.99 5.15
N LYS A 11 -3.47 1.46 6.39
CA LYS A 11 -4.61 1.77 7.27
C LYS A 11 -5.51 2.85 6.68
N GLN A 12 -4.93 3.91 6.13
CA GLN A 12 -5.73 4.98 5.51
C GLN A 12 -6.49 4.49 4.27
N LEU A 13 -5.91 3.58 3.49
CA LEU A 13 -6.59 2.95 2.35
C LEU A 13 -7.75 2.06 2.82
N GLU A 14 -7.55 1.27 3.88
CA GLU A 14 -8.59 0.44 4.48
C GLU A 14 -9.73 1.30 5.08
N GLU A 15 -9.40 2.41 5.75
CA GLU A 15 -10.38 3.39 6.25
C GLU A 15 -11.16 4.08 5.12
N LYS A 16 -10.54 4.24 3.94
CA LYS A 16 -11.21 4.74 2.72
C LYS A 16 -12.03 3.67 2.00
N GLY A 17 -12.06 2.43 2.47
CA GLY A 17 -12.77 1.33 1.83
C GLY A 17 -12.07 0.78 0.58
N ILE A 18 -10.77 1.01 0.44
CA ILE A 18 -9.99 0.47 -0.68
C ILE A 18 -9.62 -0.97 -0.36
N ASP A 19 -10.14 -1.87 -1.18
CA ASP A 19 -9.94 -3.30 -1.03
C ASP A 19 -8.48 -3.71 -1.28
N TRP A 20 -8.04 -4.73 -0.54
CA TRP A 20 -6.71 -5.32 -0.68
C TRP A 20 -6.43 -5.79 -2.11
N LYS A 21 -7.47 -6.20 -2.83
CA LYS A 21 -7.38 -6.61 -4.24
C LYS A 21 -6.96 -5.45 -5.15
N THR A 22 -7.53 -4.26 -4.96
CA THR A 22 -7.15 -3.04 -5.71
C THR A 22 -5.72 -2.61 -5.37
N ILE A 23 -5.33 -2.75 -4.11
CA ILE A 23 -3.96 -2.51 -3.67
C ILE A 23 -3.00 -3.47 -4.39
N GLU A 24 -3.29 -4.77 -4.42
CA GLU A 24 -2.47 -5.77 -5.10
C GLU A 24 -2.35 -5.50 -6.61
N GLU A 25 -3.46 -5.13 -7.27
CA GLU A 25 -3.46 -4.80 -8.71
C GLU A 25 -2.64 -3.54 -9.01
N LYS A 26 -2.78 -2.48 -8.20
CA LYS A 26 -2.08 -1.20 -8.41
C LYS A 26 -0.60 -1.29 -8.06
N THR A 27 -0.28 -2.01 -6.99
CA THR A 27 1.11 -2.20 -6.53
C THR A 27 1.82 -3.30 -7.30
N LYS A 28 1.08 -4.15 -8.02
CA LYS A 28 1.58 -5.38 -8.66
C LYS A 28 2.34 -6.28 -7.69
N ALA A 29 2.03 -6.18 -6.40
CA ALA A 29 2.66 -6.92 -5.34
C ALA A 29 1.58 -7.68 -4.57
N PRO A 30 1.70 -9.00 -4.43
CA PRO A 30 0.73 -9.77 -3.67
C PRO A 30 0.83 -9.41 -2.19
N LYS A 31 -0.27 -9.61 -1.46
CA LYS A 31 -0.37 -9.31 -0.03
C LYS A 31 0.78 -9.89 0.79
N GLN A 32 1.26 -11.10 0.45
CA GLN A 32 2.40 -11.72 1.14
C GLN A 32 3.69 -10.91 1.00
N ILE A 33 3.94 -10.34 -0.17
CA ILE A 33 5.11 -9.50 -0.42
C ILE A 33 4.95 -8.15 0.28
N LEU A 34 3.75 -7.58 0.25
CA LEU A 34 3.44 -6.37 0.99
C LEU A 34 3.64 -6.58 2.50
N ASP A 35 3.17 -7.69 3.06
CA ASP A 35 3.33 -8.08 4.47
C ASP A 35 4.81 -8.26 4.86
N LEU A 36 5.63 -8.81 3.96
CA LEU A 36 7.08 -8.87 4.14
C LEU A 36 7.72 -7.47 4.18
N TYR A 37 7.24 -6.53 3.37
CA TYR A 37 7.70 -5.14 3.44
C TYR A 37 7.26 -4.44 4.73
N THR A 38 6.10 -4.81 5.26
CA THR A 38 5.60 -4.36 6.56
C THR A 38 6.49 -4.84 7.72
N ASN A 39 7.05 -6.05 7.61
CA ASN A 39 7.74 -6.72 8.72
C ASN A 39 9.28 -6.72 8.64
N SER A 40 9.91 -6.64 7.46
CA SER A 40 11.36 -6.93 7.35
C SER A 40 12.09 -6.29 6.17
N GLY A 41 11.48 -5.44 5.35
CA GLY A 41 12.12 -4.95 4.13
C GLY A 41 12.00 -3.45 3.89
N PRO A 42 12.99 -2.82 3.24
CA PRO A 42 12.81 -1.50 2.66
C PRO A 42 11.70 -1.57 1.61
N VAL A 43 10.62 -0.83 1.87
CA VAL A 43 9.49 -0.78 0.94
C VAL A 43 9.94 -0.06 -0.34
N PRO A 44 9.74 -0.67 -1.53
CA PRO A 44 10.04 0.00 -2.79
C PRO A 44 9.24 1.30 -2.90
N VAL A 45 9.92 2.40 -3.20
CA VAL A 45 9.26 3.72 -3.34
C VAL A 45 8.15 3.71 -4.39
N THR A 46 8.25 2.84 -5.40
CA THR A 46 7.23 2.63 -6.42
C THR A 46 5.91 2.12 -5.83
N ILE A 47 5.97 1.19 -4.88
CA ILE A 47 4.79 0.65 -4.19
C ILE A 47 4.15 1.76 -3.37
N THR A 48 4.96 2.47 -2.58
CA THR A 48 4.52 3.60 -1.77
C THR A 48 3.84 4.67 -2.62
N ASN A 49 4.44 5.08 -3.74
CA ASN A 49 3.87 6.07 -4.64
C ASN A 49 2.53 5.60 -5.24
N ASN A 50 2.39 4.32 -5.58
CA ASN A 50 1.14 3.77 -6.10
C ASN A 50 0.02 3.76 -5.04
N LEU A 51 0.36 3.42 -3.79
CA LEU A 51 -0.57 3.46 -2.66
C LEU A 51 -0.97 4.89 -2.31
N GLN A 52 -0.02 5.82 -2.30
CA GLN A 52 -0.29 7.22 -2.02
C GLN A 52 -1.19 7.82 -3.10
N LYS A 53 -0.98 7.48 -4.38
CA LYS A 53 -1.89 7.84 -5.48
C LYS A 53 -3.29 7.28 -5.31
N LEU A 54 -3.46 6.06 -4.78
CA LEU A 54 -4.78 5.51 -4.45
C LEU A 54 -5.47 6.27 -3.32
N LEU A 55 -4.70 6.80 -2.38
CA LEU A 55 -5.21 7.57 -1.26
C LEU A 55 -5.65 8.98 -1.67
N GLU A 56 -4.85 9.63 -2.52
CA GLU A 56 -5.09 10.98 -3.03
C GLU A 56 -6.24 11.00 -4.06
N ASP A 57 -6.36 9.94 -4.86
CA ASP A 57 -7.36 9.81 -5.93
C ASP A 57 -8.19 8.52 -5.71
N PRO A 58 -9.11 8.51 -4.72
CA PRO A 58 -10.02 7.38 -4.54
C PRO A 58 -10.93 7.28 -5.78
N PRO A 59 -11.11 6.08 -6.38
CA PRO A 59 -12.01 5.94 -7.51
C PRO A 59 -13.43 6.38 -7.12
N GLU A 60 -13.96 7.35 -7.86
CA GLU A 60 -15.31 7.94 -7.71
C GLU A 60 -16.43 6.93 -7.97
#